data_AF-A0A6J6VIF6-F1
#
_entry.id   AF-A0A6J6VIF6-F1
#
_cell.length_a   1.000
_cell.length_b   1.000
_cell.length_c   1.000
_cell.angle_alpha   90.00
_cell.angle_beta   90.00
_cell.angle_gamma   90.00
#
_symmetry.space_group_name_H-M   'P 1'
#
loop_
_entity.id
_entity.type
_entity.pdbx_description
1 polymer ?
#
loop_
_entity_poly.entity_id
_entity_poly.type
_entity_poly.pdbx_seq_one_letter_code
_entity_poly.pdbx_strand_id
1 'polypeptide(L)'
;MIRRLRAIVLLLSTGAFAIVTNVVFGTFGFGWRGEPVAISIGLLTAVFSGVLWALRDRPAQHATTMIGILIAVDAAMGWWGGPGAVGLTTVAISALWLVLAHFDLVPPRSTATLLGLAGVLVGPAITSGPFGRWAPVVGLVIAIAVLGYGAIVHRFEFEFTGFGAIGLLGYLTFAVARWFGDSLKAPGVLVVSGIALLTATLILVKRGRGNGDDGHRPSSAAH
;
A
#
# COMPACT_ATOMS: atom_id res chain seq x y z
N MET A 1 0.13 -30.25 -2.59
CA MET A 1 1.50 -30.01 -2.08
C MET A 1 2.45 -29.46 -3.17
N ILE A 2 2.56 -30.10 -4.35
CA ILE A 2 3.45 -29.69 -5.47
C ILE A 2 3.30 -28.22 -5.89
N ARG A 3 2.07 -27.67 -5.92
CA ARG A 3 1.84 -26.25 -6.27
C ARG A 3 2.51 -25.26 -5.30
N ARG A 4 2.56 -25.57 -4.00
CA ARG A 4 3.17 -24.69 -2.97
C ARG A 4 4.70 -24.72 -3.04
N LEU A 5 5.29 -25.92 -3.16
CA LEU A 5 6.73 -26.10 -3.36
C LEU A 5 7.23 -25.34 -4.60
N ARG A 6 6.50 -25.42 -5.71
CA ARG A 6 6.86 -24.69 -6.94
C ARG A 6 6.84 -23.17 -6.74
N ALA A 7 5.86 -22.63 -6.02
CA ALA A 7 5.79 -21.21 -5.71
C ALA A 7 6.97 -20.76 -4.84
N ILE A 8 7.31 -21.56 -3.82
CA ILE A 8 8.46 -21.31 -2.94
C ILE A 8 9.77 -21.34 -3.73
N VAL A 9 9.98 -22.34 -4.59
CA VAL A 9 11.20 -22.43 -5.43
C VAL A 9 11.31 -21.25 -6.39
N LEU A 10 10.21 -20.78 -6.96
CA LEU A 10 10.22 -19.60 -7.83
C LEU A 10 10.50 -18.31 -7.07
N LEU A 11 9.95 -18.17 -5.86
CA LEU A 11 10.22 -17.03 -4.99
C LEU A 11 11.69 -17.02 -4.55
N LEU A 12 12.22 -18.18 -4.17
CA LEU A 12 13.65 -18.39 -3.91
C LEU A 12 14.51 -18.08 -5.14
N SER A 13 14.08 -18.49 -6.33
CA SER A 13 14.81 -18.17 -7.57
C SER A 13 14.84 -16.67 -7.85
N THR A 14 13.77 -15.95 -7.54
CA THR A 14 13.70 -14.49 -7.71
C THR A 14 14.59 -13.78 -6.69
N GLY A 15 14.56 -14.23 -5.42
CA GLY A 15 15.46 -13.74 -4.38
C GLY A 15 16.92 -14.04 -4.68
N ALA A 16 17.24 -15.26 -5.12
CA ALA A 16 18.58 -15.64 -5.54
C ALA A 16 19.07 -14.80 -6.73
N PHE A 17 18.20 -14.56 -7.72
CA PHE A 17 18.51 -13.70 -8.85
C PHE A 17 18.79 -12.25 -8.41
N ALA A 18 18.00 -11.70 -7.48
CA ALA A 18 18.24 -10.37 -6.92
C ALA A 18 19.58 -10.29 -6.16
N ILE A 19 19.91 -11.32 -5.36
CA ILE A 19 21.19 -11.42 -4.65
C ILE A 19 22.36 -11.51 -5.62
N VAL A 20 22.27 -12.39 -6.63
CA VAL A 20 23.31 -12.54 -7.66
C VAL A 20 23.50 -11.23 -8.40
N THR A 21 22.41 -10.54 -8.76
CA THR A 21 22.47 -9.22 -9.39
C THR A 21 23.20 -8.22 -8.50
N ASN A 22 22.85 -8.15 -7.21
CA ASN A 22 23.54 -7.29 -6.26
C ASN A 22 25.04 -7.59 -6.16
N VAL A 23 25.42 -8.87 -6.12
CA VAL A 23 26.82 -9.30 -6.05
C VAL A 23 27.56 -8.98 -7.35
N VAL A 24 26.97 -9.26 -8.51
CA VAL A 24 27.59 -9.00 -9.82
C VAL A 24 27.82 -7.50 -10.03
N PHE A 25 26.79 -6.67 -9.81
CA PHE A 25 26.90 -5.23 -10.04
C PHE A 25 27.66 -4.50 -8.93
N GLY A 26 27.48 -4.90 -7.67
CA GLY A 26 28.11 -4.25 -6.51
C GLY A 26 29.56 -4.68 -6.27
N THR A 27 29.90 -5.95 -6.56
CA THR A 27 31.21 -6.50 -6.18
C THR A 27 32.14 -6.71 -7.38
N PHE A 28 31.63 -7.12 -8.54
CA PHE A 28 32.49 -7.66 -9.61
C PHE A 28 32.45 -6.89 -10.95
N GLY A 29 31.37 -6.19 -11.29
CA GLY A 29 31.12 -5.78 -12.67
C GLY A 29 31.59 -4.38 -13.06
N PHE A 30 31.33 -3.35 -12.22
CA PHE A 30 31.44 -1.95 -12.67
C PHE A 30 31.86 -0.94 -11.59
N GLY A 31 32.10 -1.37 -10.35
CA GLY A 31 32.40 -0.46 -9.22
C GLY A 31 31.24 0.47 -8.83
N TRP A 32 30.04 0.23 -9.37
CA TRP A 32 28.83 0.99 -9.05
C TRP A 32 28.41 0.72 -7.60
N ARG A 33 28.00 1.77 -6.89
CA ARG A 33 27.47 1.70 -5.52
C ARG A 33 26.25 2.61 -5.41
N GLY A 34 25.35 2.30 -4.50
CA GLY A 34 24.15 3.11 -4.25
C GLY A 34 23.06 2.91 -5.30
N GLU A 35 22.57 4.02 -5.84
CA GLU A 35 21.35 4.13 -6.63
C GLU A 35 21.40 3.36 -7.97
N PRO A 36 22.48 3.42 -8.78
CA PRO A 36 22.54 2.68 -10.05
C PRO A 36 22.40 1.16 -9.87
N VAL A 37 22.93 0.62 -8.77
CA VAL A 37 22.81 -0.81 -8.42
C VAL A 37 21.37 -1.14 -8.06
N ALA A 38 20.72 -0.32 -7.22
CA ALA A 38 19.32 -0.50 -6.84
C ALA A 38 18.38 -0.41 -8.06
N ILE A 39 18.60 0.55 -8.96
CA ILE A 39 17.85 0.68 -10.23
C ILE A 39 17.97 -0.60 -11.04
N SER A 40 19.19 -1.11 -11.23
CA SER A 40 19.45 -2.32 -12.01
C SER A 40 18.80 -3.56 -11.40
N ILE A 41 18.92 -3.74 -10.07
CA ILE A 41 18.27 -4.85 -9.34
C ILE A 41 16.75 -4.77 -9.49
N GLY A 42 16.16 -3.60 -9.24
CA GLY A 42 14.72 -3.40 -9.35
C GLY A 42 14.21 -3.69 -10.76
N LEU A 43 14.88 -3.14 -11.78
CA LEU A 43 14.50 -3.29 -13.19
C LEU A 43 14.58 -4.77 -13.63
N LEU A 44 15.71 -5.44 -13.36
CA LEU A 44 15.88 -6.84 -13.74
C LEU A 44 14.90 -7.76 -12.99
N THR A 45 14.63 -7.47 -11.72
CA THR A 45 13.62 -8.21 -10.93
C THR A 45 12.22 -8.00 -11.49
N ALA A 46 11.88 -6.76 -11.86
CA ALA A 46 10.59 -6.40 -12.43
C ALA A 46 10.36 -7.08 -13.79
N VAL A 47 11.36 -7.02 -14.68
CA VAL A 47 11.29 -7.64 -16.01
C VAL A 47 11.19 -9.15 -15.89
N PHE A 48 12.08 -9.79 -15.12
CA PHE A 48 12.09 -11.23 -14.97
C PHE A 48 10.79 -11.75 -14.34
N SER A 49 10.36 -11.13 -13.24
CA SER A 49 9.08 -11.49 -12.58
C SER A 49 7.89 -11.20 -13.47
N GLY A 50 7.92 -10.09 -14.21
CA GLY A 50 6.84 -9.66 -15.10
C GLY A 50 6.65 -10.60 -16.28
N VAL A 51 7.74 -11.06 -16.89
CA VAL A 51 7.70 -12.10 -17.94
C VAL A 51 7.11 -13.39 -17.37
N LEU A 52 7.56 -13.82 -16.20
CA LEU A 52 7.04 -15.05 -15.60
C LEU A 52 5.55 -14.93 -15.23
N TRP A 53 5.13 -13.76 -14.75
CA TRP A 53 3.74 -13.43 -14.45
C TRP A 53 2.87 -13.43 -15.72
N ALA A 54 3.33 -12.79 -16.80
CA ALA A 54 2.63 -12.78 -18.09
C ALA A 54 2.46 -14.18 -18.69
N LEU A 55 3.40 -15.10 -18.41
CA LEU A 55 3.30 -16.49 -18.84
C LEU A 55 2.36 -17.33 -17.96
N ARG A 56 2.20 -16.97 -16.68
CA ARG A 56 1.36 -17.69 -15.71
C ARG A 56 0.88 -16.75 -14.61
N ASP A 57 -0.44 -16.59 -14.48
CA ASP A 57 -1.08 -15.79 -13.44
C ASP A 57 -0.75 -16.31 -12.03
N ARG A 58 0.35 -15.82 -11.47
CA ARG A 58 0.87 -16.22 -10.15
C ARG A 58 0.99 -14.99 -9.26
N PRO A 59 0.27 -14.96 -8.12
CA PRO A 59 0.24 -13.79 -7.24
C PRO A 59 1.64 -13.43 -6.70
N ALA A 60 2.49 -14.42 -6.47
CA ALA A 60 3.86 -14.18 -6.00
C ALA A 60 4.71 -13.41 -7.04
N GLN A 61 4.58 -13.73 -8.32
CA GLN A 61 5.35 -13.09 -9.39
C GLN A 61 4.83 -11.68 -9.66
N HIS A 62 3.52 -11.49 -9.55
CA HIS A 62 2.90 -10.18 -9.59
C HIS A 62 3.44 -9.26 -8.47
N ALA A 63 3.52 -9.76 -7.25
CA ALA A 63 4.08 -9.02 -6.12
C ALA A 63 5.56 -8.66 -6.35
N THR A 64 6.38 -9.59 -6.82
CA THR A 64 7.79 -9.31 -7.08
C THR A 64 7.99 -8.36 -8.26
N THR A 65 7.11 -8.38 -9.27
CA THR A 65 7.10 -7.37 -10.34
C THR A 65 6.86 -5.98 -9.79
N MET A 66 5.80 -5.79 -9.01
CA MET A 66 5.47 -4.49 -8.43
C MET A 66 6.60 -3.99 -7.51
N ILE A 67 7.13 -4.86 -6.65
CA ILE A 67 8.25 -4.52 -5.76
C ILE A 67 9.49 -4.14 -6.57
N GLY A 68 9.80 -4.87 -7.64
CA GLY A 68 10.92 -4.53 -8.53
C GLY A 68 10.76 -3.15 -9.19
N ILE A 69 9.54 -2.82 -9.65
CA ILE A 69 9.21 -1.51 -10.22
C ILE A 69 9.38 -0.42 -9.16
N LEU A 70 8.84 -0.62 -7.96
CA LEU A 70 8.99 0.33 -6.84
C LEU A 70 10.47 0.57 -6.53
N ILE A 71 11.27 -0.48 -6.34
CA ILE A 71 12.70 -0.35 -6.07
C ILE A 71 13.41 0.43 -7.19
N ALA A 72 13.12 0.11 -8.45
CA ALA A 72 13.78 0.76 -9.59
C ALA A 72 13.42 2.25 -9.68
N VAL A 73 12.14 2.58 -9.60
CA VAL A 73 11.66 3.96 -9.72
C VAL A 73 12.03 4.77 -8.49
N ASP A 74 11.87 4.23 -7.28
CA ASP A 74 12.22 4.92 -6.05
C ASP A 74 13.72 5.18 -5.97
N ALA A 75 14.58 4.26 -6.42
CA ALA A 75 16.02 4.51 -6.51
C ALA A 75 16.36 5.60 -7.54
N ALA A 76 15.73 5.57 -8.72
CA ALA A 76 15.92 6.61 -9.74
C ALA A 76 15.46 7.99 -9.25
N MET A 77 14.32 8.03 -8.56
CA MET A 77 13.73 9.26 -8.03
C MET A 77 14.45 9.77 -6.79
N GLY A 78 14.98 8.89 -5.95
CA GLY A 78 15.91 9.26 -4.88
C GLY A 78 17.18 9.91 -5.44
N TRP A 79 17.70 9.39 -6.56
CA TRP A 79 18.89 9.93 -7.21
C TRP A 79 18.65 11.33 -7.80
N TRP A 80 17.47 11.58 -8.40
CA TRP A 80 17.19 12.83 -9.13
C TRP A 80 16.42 13.87 -8.31
N GLY A 81 15.41 13.44 -7.56
CA GLY A 81 14.47 14.28 -6.81
C GLY A 81 14.70 14.27 -5.29
N GLY A 82 15.66 13.49 -4.81
CA GLY A 82 16.00 13.39 -3.40
C GLY A 82 15.02 12.58 -2.55
N PRO A 83 15.21 12.55 -1.22
CA PRO A 83 14.52 11.61 -0.33
C PRO A 83 12.99 11.79 -0.23
N GLY A 84 12.48 12.99 -0.56
CA GLY A 84 11.05 13.26 -0.58
C GLY A 84 10.33 12.70 -1.81
N ALA A 85 11.05 12.52 -2.93
CA ALA A 85 10.48 12.01 -4.16
C ALA A 85 10.09 10.53 -4.06
N VAL A 86 10.86 9.75 -3.29
CA VAL A 86 10.66 8.30 -3.06
C VAL A 86 9.24 8.00 -2.58
N GLY A 87 8.80 8.64 -1.50
CA GLY A 87 7.48 8.33 -0.94
C GLY A 87 6.32 8.74 -1.87
N LEU A 88 6.49 9.83 -2.64
CA LEU A 88 5.50 10.25 -3.64
C LEU A 88 5.42 9.27 -4.80
N THR A 89 6.56 8.73 -5.26
CA THR A 89 6.59 7.75 -6.35
C THR A 89 6.02 6.40 -5.91
N THR A 90 6.29 5.98 -4.67
CA THR A 90 5.64 4.82 -4.07
C THR A 90 4.11 4.99 -4.05
N VAL A 91 3.59 6.14 -3.62
CA VAL A 91 2.14 6.42 -3.66
C VAL A 91 1.61 6.38 -5.09
N ALA A 92 2.28 7.05 -6.04
CA ALA A 92 1.82 7.15 -7.42
C ALA A 92 1.77 5.78 -8.12
N ILE A 93 2.81 4.97 -8.00
CA ILE A 93 2.88 3.62 -8.58
C ILE A 93 1.82 2.71 -7.95
N SER A 94 1.65 2.79 -6.62
CA SER A 94 0.70 1.94 -5.92
C SER A 94 -0.75 2.34 -6.22
N ALA A 95 -1.02 3.65 -6.38
CA ALA A 95 -2.30 4.16 -6.83
C ALA A 95 -2.60 3.74 -8.28
N LEU A 96 -1.60 3.80 -9.17
CA LEU A 96 -1.72 3.25 -10.52
C LEU A 96 -2.06 1.76 -10.47
N TRP A 97 -1.43 1.00 -9.58
CA TRP A 97 -1.73 -0.42 -9.39
C TRP A 97 -3.17 -0.67 -8.93
N LEU A 98 -3.70 0.16 -8.04
CA LEU A 98 -5.12 0.12 -7.64
C LEU A 98 -6.06 0.41 -8.80
N VAL A 99 -5.72 1.39 -9.65
CA VAL A 99 -6.50 1.72 -10.84
C VAL A 99 -6.49 0.54 -11.82
N LEU A 100 -5.32 -0.05 -12.07
CA LEU A 100 -5.19 -1.23 -12.92
C LEU A 100 -5.96 -2.44 -12.36
N ALA A 101 -5.96 -2.62 -11.04
CA ALA A 101 -6.75 -3.64 -10.34
C ALA A 101 -8.25 -3.42 -10.50
N HIS A 102 -8.69 -2.17 -10.38
CA HIS A 102 -10.09 -1.77 -10.48
C HIS A 102 -10.69 -2.06 -11.86
N PHE A 103 -9.90 -1.86 -12.92
CA PHE A 103 -10.29 -2.15 -14.29
C PHE A 103 -10.00 -3.60 -14.73
N ASP A 104 -9.65 -4.50 -13.80
CA ASP A 104 -9.33 -5.91 -14.06
C ASP A 104 -8.22 -6.10 -15.13
N LEU A 105 -7.34 -5.10 -15.32
CA LEU A 105 -6.25 -5.14 -16.31
C LEU A 105 -5.07 -6.01 -15.86
N VAL A 106 -5.03 -6.36 -14.58
CA VAL A 106 -3.88 -7.00 -13.93
C VAL A 106 -4.39 -8.13 -13.02
N PRO A 107 -4.50 -9.36 -13.53
CA PRO A 107 -4.86 -10.53 -12.72
C PRO A 107 -3.66 -11.03 -11.89
N PRO A 108 -3.85 -11.49 -10.64
CA PRO A 108 -5.10 -11.56 -9.87
C PRO A 108 -5.45 -10.22 -9.19
N ARG A 109 -6.70 -9.77 -9.35
CA ARG A 109 -7.20 -8.49 -8.79
C ARG A 109 -6.97 -8.33 -7.30
N SER A 110 -7.19 -9.37 -6.49
CA SER A 110 -6.99 -9.28 -5.04
C SER A 110 -5.53 -8.99 -4.68
N THR A 111 -4.58 -9.60 -5.40
CA THR A 111 -3.15 -9.33 -5.16
C THR A 111 -2.78 -7.91 -5.58
N ALA A 112 -3.28 -7.47 -6.74
CA ALA A 112 -3.11 -6.10 -7.21
C ALA A 112 -3.64 -5.07 -6.19
N THR A 113 -4.83 -5.33 -5.66
CA THR A 113 -5.54 -4.46 -4.72
C THR A 113 -4.79 -4.39 -3.39
N LEU A 114 -4.44 -5.54 -2.81
CA LEU A 114 -3.72 -5.59 -1.53
C LEU A 114 -2.36 -4.90 -1.60
N LEU A 115 -1.61 -5.13 -2.68
CA LEU A 115 -0.31 -4.48 -2.86
C LEU A 115 -0.44 -2.98 -3.11
N GLY A 116 -1.42 -2.57 -3.92
CA GLY A 116 -1.71 -1.16 -4.17
C GLY A 116 -2.12 -0.43 -2.89
N LEU A 117 -3.01 -1.02 -2.08
CA LEU A 117 -3.42 -0.47 -0.78
C LEU A 117 -2.23 -0.36 0.18
N ALA A 118 -1.43 -1.42 0.31
CA ALA A 118 -0.26 -1.42 1.16
C ALA A 118 0.74 -0.34 0.72
N GLY A 119 1.06 -0.26 -0.57
CA GLY A 119 2.03 0.71 -1.08
C GLY A 119 1.55 2.17 -0.98
N VAL A 120 0.27 2.44 -1.27
CA VAL A 120 -0.34 3.76 -1.10
C VAL A 120 -0.31 4.22 0.36
N LEU A 121 -0.47 3.28 1.31
CA LEU A 121 -0.36 3.59 2.74
C LEU A 121 1.08 3.59 3.26
N VAL A 122 2.06 2.96 2.61
CA VAL A 122 3.47 2.98 3.05
C VAL A 122 4.20 4.21 2.52
N GLY A 123 3.88 4.67 1.30
CA GLY A 123 4.56 5.78 0.65
C GLY A 123 4.68 7.07 1.49
N PRO A 124 3.61 7.55 2.17
CA PRO A 124 3.72 8.73 3.02
C PRO A 124 4.65 8.51 4.22
N ALA A 125 4.67 7.31 4.81
CA ALA A 125 5.51 6.99 5.96
C ALA A 125 7.02 7.00 5.64
N ILE A 126 7.39 6.69 4.39
CA ILE A 126 8.78 6.73 3.92
C ILE A 126 9.14 8.06 3.25
N THR A 127 8.19 8.99 3.13
CA THR A 127 8.45 10.33 2.60
C THR A 127 9.31 11.12 3.60
N SER A 128 10.49 11.55 3.16
CA SER A 128 11.43 12.29 4.01
C SER A 128 11.84 13.64 3.40
N GLY A 129 12.77 14.34 4.05
CA GLY A 129 13.20 15.68 3.60
C GLY A 129 12.12 16.77 3.79
N PRO A 130 12.03 17.76 2.88
CA PRO A 130 11.10 18.88 3.01
C PRO A 130 9.62 18.48 3.15
N PHE A 131 9.25 17.35 2.54
CA PHE A 131 7.88 16.82 2.57
C PHE A 131 7.60 15.96 3.82
N GLY A 132 8.62 15.58 4.60
CA GLY A 132 8.45 14.74 5.79
C GLY A 132 7.61 15.39 6.90
N ARG A 133 7.47 16.73 6.89
CA ARG A 133 6.53 17.43 7.80
C ARG A 133 5.06 17.16 7.44
N TRP A 134 4.77 16.93 6.17
CA TRP A 134 3.42 16.71 5.65
C TRP A 134 3.04 15.23 5.54
N ALA A 135 4.02 14.32 5.64
CA ALA A 135 3.83 12.87 5.59
C ALA A 135 2.63 12.35 6.42
N PRO A 136 2.41 12.73 7.70
CA PRO A 136 1.26 12.26 8.46
C PRO A 136 -0.07 12.77 7.91
N VAL A 137 -0.12 14.03 7.43
CA VAL A 137 -1.34 14.62 6.85
C VAL A 137 -1.70 13.89 5.57
N VAL A 138 -0.73 13.69 4.67
CA VAL A 138 -0.93 13.00 3.40
C VAL A 138 -1.41 11.57 3.63
N GLY A 139 -0.76 10.84 4.56
CA GLY A 139 -1.18 9.49 4.92
C GLY A 139 -2.59 9.43 5.52
N LEU A 140 -2.98 10.42 6.33
CA LEU A 140 -4.34 10.51 6.87
C LEU A 140 -5.37 10.75 5.76
N VAL A 141 -5.10 11.68 4.84
CA VAL A 141 -5.98 11.97 3.69
C VAL A 141 -6.16 10.72 2.84
N ILE A 142 -5.07 10.01 2.53
CA ILE A 142 -5.09 8.76 1.79
C ILE A 142 -5.90 7.69 2.53
N ALA A 143 -5.67 7.51 3.83
CA ALA A 143 -6.40 6.52 4.62
C ALA A 143 -7.92 6.81 4.68
N ILE A 144 -8.30 8.08 4.83
CA ILE A 144 -9.71 8.52 4.77
C ILE A 144 -10.28 8.26 3.37
N ALA A 145 -9.54 8.54 2.31
CA ALA A 145 -9.99 8.29 0.94
C ALA A 145 -10.20 6.79 0.68
N VAL A 146 -9.26 5.94 1.10
CA VAL A 146 -9.35 4.48 1.01
C VAL A 146 -10.55 3.95 1.80
N LEU A 147 -10.71 4.42 3.04
CA LEU A 147 -11.84 4.03 3.91
C LEU A 147 -13.18 4.49 3.34
N GLY A 148 -13.25 5.73 2.86
CA GLY A 148 -14.44 6.32 2.25
C GLY A 148 -14.82 5.61 0.96
N TYR A 149 -13.84 5.27 0.12
CA TYR A 149 -14.05 4.48 -1.08
C TYR A 149 -14.63 3.10 -0.74
N GLY A 150 -14.05 2.39 0.22
CA GLY A 150 -14.57 1.10 0.70
C GLY A 150 -15.99 1.19 1.27
N ALA A 151 -16.32 2.30 1.95
CA ALA A 151 -17.66 2.55 2.47
C ALA A 151 -18.70 2.83 1.37
N ILE A 152 -18.35 3.59 0.33
CA ILE A 152 -19.28 4.00 -0.74
C ILE A 152 -19.56 2.85 -1.70
N VAL A 153 -18.53 2.09 -2.08
CA VAL A 153 -18.64 1.11 -3.18
C VAL A 153 -19.44 -0.14 -2.78
N HIS A 154 -19.80 -0.31 -1.49
CA HIS A 154 -20.81 -1.20 -0.88
C HIS A 154 -20.90 -2.69 -1.31
N ARG A 155 -20.10 -3.16 -2.27
CA ARG A 155 -20.02 -4.55 -2.72
C ARG A 155 -18.64 -5.11 -2.40
N PHE A 156 -18.52 -5.68 -1.21
CA PHE A 156 -17.60 -6.79 -0.89
C PHE A 156 -16.10 -6.54 -0.72
N GLU A 157 -15.56 -5.33 -0.84
CA GLU A 157 -14.11 -5.15 -0.66
C GLU A 157 -13.75 -4.79 0.79
N PHE A 158 -13.91 -5.77 1.70
CA PHE A 158 -13.43 -5.69 3.09
C PHE A 158 -11.96 -5.23 3.20
N GLU A 159 -11.18 -5.48 2.15
CA GLU A 159 -9.80 -5.04 1.99
C GLU A 159 -9.66 -3.51 2.13
N PHE A 160 -10.45 -2.71 1.41
CA PHE A 160 -10.36 -1.24 1.47
C PHE A 160 -10.74 -0.69 2.85
N THR A 161 -11.83 -1.20 3.44
CA THR A 161 -12.26 -0.75 4.77
C THR A 161 -11.23 -1.14 5.83
N GLY A 162 -10.67 -2.35 5.76
CA GLY A 162 -9.64 -2.83 6.68
C GLY A 162 -8.35 -2.01 6.59
N PHE A 163 -7.80 -1.85 5.38
CA PHE A 163 -6.58 -1.05 5.17
C PHE A 163 -6.81 0.43 5.48
N GLY A 164 -7.96 0.99 5.11
CA GLY A 164 -8.32 2.37 5.43
C GLY A 164 -8.39 2.61 6.94
N ALA A 165 -8.99 1.70 7.70
CA ALA A 165 -9.05 1.78 9.16
C ALA A 165 -7.66 1.64 9.81
N ILE A 166 -6.85 0.68 9.35
CA ILE A 166 -5.47 0.49 9.82
C ILE A 166 -4.62 1.74 9.52
N GLY A 167 -4.72 2.25 8.30
CA GLY A 167 -4.03 3.46 7.86
C GLY A 167 -4.46 4.67 8.70
N LEU A 168 -5.76 4.84 8.94
CA LEU A 168 -6.27 5.95 9.74
C LEU A 168 -5.71 5.90 11.16
N LEU A 169 -5.71 4.71 11.79
CA LEU A 169 -5.16 4.51 13.13
C LEU A 169 -3.65 4.78 13.18
N GLY A 170 -2.89 4.23 12.22
CA GLY A 170 -1.45 4.40 12.13
C GLY A 170 -1.06 5.85 11.92
N TYR A 171 -1.66 6.51 10.93
CA TYR A 171 -1.36 7.90 10.59
C TYR A 171 -1.87 8.90 11.62
N LEU A 172 -3.00 8.65 12.28
CA LEU A 172 -3.47 9.48 13.38
C LEU A 172 -2.51 9.40 14.58
N THR A 173 -2.05 8.19 14.94
CA THR A 173 -1.07 8.01 16.02
C THR A 173 0.25 8.69 15.66
N PHE A 174 0.71 8.52 14.42
CA PHE A 174 1.93 9.16 13.92
C PHE A 174 1.83 10.69 13.92
N ALA A 175 0.68 11.23 13.49
CA ALA A 175 0.36 12.65 13.53
C ALA A 175 0.43 13.20 14.96
N VAL A 176 -0.28 12.57 15.91
CA VAL A 176 -0.33 13.04 17.30
C VAL A 176 1.06 12.96 17.94
N ALA A 177 1.79 11.86 17.75
CA ALA A 177 3.14 11.72 18.26
C ALA A 177 4.09 12.79 17.71
N ARG A 178 3.95 13.16 16.42
CA ARG A 178 4.84 14.14 15.78
C ARG A 178 4.53 15.58 16.18
N TRP A 179 3.26 15.97 16.31
CA TRP A 179 2.88 17.35 16.65
C TRP A 179 2.74 17.61 18.15
N PHE A 180 2.42 16.58 18.93
CA PHE A 180 2.16 16.72 20.36
C PHE A 180 3.11 15.92 21.24
N GLY A 181 4.08 15.18 20.70
CA GLY A 181 4.97 14.33 21.48
C GLY A 181 5.75 15.07 22.57
N ASP A 182 6.11 16.33 22.34
CA ASP A 182 6.83 17.16 23.32
C ASP A 182 5.91 17.69 24.44
N SER A 183 4.60 17.79 24.18
CA SER A 183 3.61 18.35 25.12
C SER A 183 2.81 17.27 25.87
N LEU A 184 2.43 16.22 25.14
CA LEU A 184 1.73 15.04 25.63
C LEU A 184 2.78 13.94 25.80
N LYS A 185 3.23 13.71 27.03
CA LYS A 185 4.00 12.51 27.38
C LYS A 185 3.31 11.27 26.79
N ALA A 186 4.06 10.21 26.49
CA ALA A 186 3.58 9.01 25.78
C ALA A 186 2.16 8.48 26.15
N PRO A 187 1.70 8.50 27.42
CA PRO A 187 0.33 8.09 27.76
C PRO A 187 -0.77 8.96 27.13
N GLY A 188 -0.54 10.28 27.00
CA GLY A 188 -1.53 11.21 26.47
C GLY A 188 -1.82 10.97 24.99
N VAL A 189 -0.80 10.60 24.21
CA VAL A 189 -0.94 10.24 22.79
C VAL A 189 -1.89 9.05 22.61
N LEU A 190 -1.74 8.03 23.47
CA LEU A 190 -2.57 6.81 23.47
C LEU A 190 -4.04 7.10 23.82
N VAL A 191 -4.29 7.98 24.79
CA VAL A 191 -5.66 8.37 25.17
C VAL A 191 -6.33 9.14 24.05
N VAL A 192 -5.64 10.13 23.46
CA VAL A 192 -6.20 10.95 22.38
C VAL A 192 -6.48 10.11 21.12
N SER A 193 -5.56 9.22 20.73
CA SER A 193 -5.79 8.33 19.59
C SER A 193 -6.95 7.38 19.86
N GLY A 194 -7.06 6.81 21.07
CA GLY A 194 -8.17 5.95 21.48
C GLY A 194 -9.54 6.65 21.41
N ILE A 195 -9.65 7.87 21.93
CA ILE A 195 -10.89 8.67 21.88
C ILE A 195 -11.28 8.99 20.44
N ALA A 196 -10.32 9.39 19.61
CA ALA A 196 -10.57 9.71 18.21
C ALA A 196 -11.03 8.48 17.41
N LEU A 197 -10.43 7.30 17.66
CA LEU A 197 -10.86 6.04 17.07
C LEU A 197 -12.27 5.66 17.48
N LEU A 198 -12.59 5.73 18.78
CA LEU A 198 -13.94 5.48 19.29
C LEU A 198 -14.97 6.41 18.63
N THR A 199 -14.64 7.69 18.50
CA THR A 199 -15.50 8.69 17.87
C THR A 199 -15.74 8.35 16.39
N ALA A 200 -14.68 7.99 15.66
CA ALA A 200 -14.79 7.59 14.25
C ALA A 200 -15.65 6.32 14.08
N THR A 201 -15.46 5.30 14.92
CA THR A 201 -16.27 4.07 14.91
C THR A 201 -17.74 4.38 15.20
N LEU A 202 -18.05 5.22 16.19
CA LEU A 202 -19.43 5.59 16.51
C LEU A 202 -20.11 6.33 15.35
N ILE A 203 -19.40 7.23 14.67
CA ILE A 203 -19.92 7.95 13.49
C ILE A 203 -20.24 6.96 12.35
N LEU A 204 -19.35 6.01 12.09
CA LEU A 204 -19.55 4.98 11.06
C LEU A 204 -20.76 4.08 11.38
N VAL A 205 -20.89 3.61 12.62
CA VAL A 205 -22.02 2.80 13.06
C VAL A 205 -23.34 3.57 12.99
N LYS A 206 -23.33 4.85 13.39
CA LYS A 206 -24.54 5.69 13.35
C LYS A 206 -25.03 5.89 11.92
N ARG A 207 -24.13 6.08 10.95
CA ARG A 207 -24.50 6.20 9.52
C ARG A 207 -25.05 4.90 8.94
N GLY A 208 -24.54 3.73 9.37
CA GLY A 208 -25.05 2.43 8.91
C GLY A 208 -26.47 2.10 9.37
N ARG A 209 -26.90 2.61 10.53
CA ARG A 209 -28.25 2.34 11.08
C ARG A 209 -29.37 3.16 10.46
N GLY A 210 -29.07 4.34 9.89
CA GLY A 210 -30.08 5.23 9.32
C GLY A 210 -30.70 4.77 8.00
N ASN A 211 -30.07 3.84 7.28
CA ASN A 211 -30.54 3.34 5.97
C ASN A 211 -31.41 2.07 6.05
N GLY A 212 -31.66 1.54 7.26
CA GLY A 212 -32.33 0.25 7.44
C GLY A 212 -33.84 0.30 7.68
N ASP A 213 -34.42 1.48 7.91
CA ASP A 213 -35.78 1.62 8.47
C ASP A 213 -36.89 1.94 7.44
N ASP A 214 -36.56 2.10 6.16
CA ASP A 214 -37.53 2.56 5.14
C ASP A 214 -38.25 1.42 4.39
N GLY A 215 -37.97 0.14 4.69
CA GLY A 215 -38.36 -1.00 3.84
C GLY A 215 -39.51 -1.89 4.31
N HIS A 216 -40.00 -1.76 5.55
CA HIS A 216 -41.07 -2.63 6.09
C HIS A 216 -42.41 -1.90 6.17
N ARG A 217 -42.88 -1.36 5.04
CA ARG A 217 -44.31 -1.09 4.88
C ARG A 217 -44.98 -2.41 4.48
N PRO A 218 -45.84 -3.01 5.32
CA PRO A 218 -46.63 -4.15 4.90
C PRO A 218 -47.45 -3.72 3.68
N SER A 219 -47.24 -4.42 2.57
CA SER A 219 -48.14 -4.38 1.42
C SER A 219 -49.52 -4.77 1.93
N SER A 220 -50.33 -3.76 2.24
CA SER A 220 -51.74 -3.91 2.54
C SER A 220 -52.37 -4.51 1.30
N ALA A 221 -52.75 -5.78 1.42
CA ALA A 221 -53.74 -6.40 0.57
C ALA A 221 -54.93 -5.45 0.39
N ALA A 222 -55.23 -5.11 -0.86
CA ALA A 222 -56.52 -4.60 -1.31
C ALA A 222 -56.80 -5.43 -2.58
N HIS A 223 -57.64 -6.45 -2.43
CA HIS A 223 -59.01 -6.52 -2.93
C HIS A 223 -59.10 -6.92 -4.41
#